data_AF-A0A2H0DND0-F1
#
_entry.id   AF-A0A2H0DND0-F1
#
_cell.length_a   1.000
_cell.length_b   1.000
_cell.length_c   1.000
_cell.angle_alpha   90.00
_cell.angle_beta   90.00
_cell.angle_gamma   90.00
#
_symmetry.space_group_name_H-M   'P 1'
#
loop_
_entity.id
_entity.type
_entity.pdbx_description
1 polymer ?
#
loop_
_entity_poly.entity_id
_entity_poly.type
_entity_poly.pdbx_seq_one_letter_code
_entity_poly.pdbx_strand_id
1 'polypeptide(L)'
;MPQHPSDQPHAPGSNQGLASRNGREVLQASKGEVTVEELFGSVQTRSVGRFGKPGDPWNLLWIGSEEAVVRTLETGGWHRIPRSIPAAIALGIADLLSGKRLTRFPPMNLYRVEDRIQDHNWAIPVRAIHERHHFRLWRLNASNPSGRPFWWGSGNYDLDSRLRDLSHRPDPDIDKERDFIGATIERGHGVESTELRPCRRIPREGRNDKGYPFYCDGRVLVVTLKASEETDEAGPRTVPKGRRKA
;
A
#
# COMPACT_ATOMS: atom_id res chain seq x y z
N MET A 1 -47.87 -52.61 -9.60
CA MET A 1 -47.82 -51.77 -8.38
C MET A 1 -47.20 -52.62 -7.29
N PRO A 2 -46.09 -52.22 -6.65
CA PRO A 2 -45.84 -50.88 -6.11
C PRO A 2 -44.55 -50.22 -6.63
N GLN A 3 -44.28 -49.03 -6.10
CA GLN A 3 -43.53 -47.91 -6.65
C GLN A 3 -42.01 -47.99 -6.40
N HIS A 4 -41.23 -47.56 -7.39
CA HIS A 4 -39.85 -47.11 -7.22
C HIS A 4 -39.82 -45.76 -6.49
N PRO A 5 -38.96 -45.54 -5.48
CA PRO A 5 -38.63 -44.21 -5.02
C PRO A 5 -37.57 -43.57 -5.92
N SER A 6 -37.83 -42.33 -6.29
CA SER A 6 -36.94 -41.44 -7.04
C SER A 6 -35.80 -40.94 -6.17
N ASP A 7 -34.55 -41.22 -6.54
CA ASP A 7 -33.37 -40.55 -5.97
C ASP A 7 -33.14 -39.20 -6.67
N GLN A 8 -33.37 -38.11 -5.93
CA GLN A 8 -32.85 -36.79 -6.28
C GLN A 8 -31.50 -36.56 -5.59
N PRO A 9 -30.54 -35.87 -6.23
CA PRO A 9 -29.25 -35.57 -5.63
C PRO A 9 -29.38 -34.48 -4.55
N HIS A 10 -28.88 -34.77 -3.35
CA HIS A 10 -28.71 -33.82 -2.26
C HIS A 10 -27.77 -32.67 -2.65
N ALA A 11 -28.24 -31.43 -2.52
CA ALA A 11 -27.41 -30.24 -2.59
C ALA A 11 -26.49 -30.14 -1.35
N PRO A 12 -25.21 -29.73 -1.49
CA PRO A 12 -24.34 -29.51 -0.34
C PRO A 12 -24.78 -28.25 0.41
N GLY A 13 -24.96 -28.42 1.73
CA GLY A 13 -25.36 -27.38 2.66
C GLY A 13 -24.43 -26.18 2.64
N SER A 14 -25.04 -25.00 2.67
CA SER A 14 -24.40 -23.71 2.86
C SER A 14 -23.70 -23.67 4.22
N ASN A 15 -22.37 -23.82 4.21
CA ASN A 15 -21.53 -23.63 5.38
C ASN A 15 -21.34 -22.10 5.60
N GLN A 16 -22.36 -21.45 6.17
CA GLN A 16 -22.21 -20.11 6.74
C GLN A 16 -21.47 -20.23 8.08
N GLY A 17 -20.16 -20.42 7.99
CA GLY A 17 -19.25 -20.48 9.12
C GLY A 17 -18.71 -19.10 9.47
N LEU A 18 -19.14 -18.58 10.62
CA LEU A 18 -18.40 -17.69 11.52
C LEU A 18 -17.51 -16.61 10.85
N ALA A 19 -18.13 -15.53 10.37
CA ALA A 19 -17.45 -14.25 10.38
C ALA A 19 -17.22 -13.87 11.86
N SER A 20 -15.98 -14.04 12.32
CA SER A 20 -15.52 -13.70 13.66
C SER A 20 -16.02 -12.31 14.08
N ARG A 21 -16.93 -12.29 15.07
CA ARG A 21 -17.38 -11.07 15.77
C ARG A 21 -16.21 -10.33 16.43
N ASN A 22 -15.05 -10.97 16.65
CA ASN A 22 -13.86 -10.35 17.23
C ASN A 22 -13.11 -9.39 16.28
N GLY A 23 -13.33 -9.46 14.96
CA GLY A 23 -12.58 -8.60 14.03
C GLY A 23 -12.98 -7.12 14.16
N ARG A 24 -14.26 -6.83 14.35
CA ARG A 24 -14.78 -5.45 14.36
C ARG A 24 -14.48 -4.68 15.65
N GLU A 25 -14.45 -5.34 16.81
CA GLU A 25 -14.12 -4.69 18.09
C GLU A 25 -12.61 -4.40 18.21
N VAL A 26 -11.75 -5.25 17.65
CA VAL A 26 -10.29 -5.02 17.65
C VAL A 26 -9.87 -3.93 16.65
N LEU A 27 -10.62 -3.74 15.56
CA LEU A 27 -10.35 -2.69 14.56
C LEU A 27 -10.73 -1.27 15.03
N GLN A 28 -11.52 -1.15 16.09
CA GLN A 28 -11.69 0.13 16.81
C GLN A 28 -10.52 0.42 17.79
N ALA A 29 -9.67 -0.57 18.07
CA ALA A 29 -8.64 -0.52 19.10
C ALA A 29 -7.27 0.00 18.63
N SER A 30 -7.09 0.35 17.35
CA SER A 30 -5.82 0.95 16.91
C SER A 30 -5.71 2.45 17.19
N LYS A 31 -6.70 3.06 17.87
CA LYS A 31 -6.55 4.41 18.44
C LYS A 31 -5.45 4.40 19.51
N GLY A 32 -4.19 4.54 19.11
CA GLY A 32 -3.09 4.63 20.04
C GLY A 32 -1.73 4.28 19.45
N GLU A 33 -0.74 4.49 20.30
CA GLU A 33 0.63 4.05 20.09
C GLU A 33 0.73 2.55 20.34
N VAL A 34 1.19 1.78 19.35
CA VAL A 34 1.32 0.31 19.42
C VAL A 34 2.66 -0.13 18.85
N THR A 35 3.18 -1.25 19.34
CA THR A 35 4.37 -1.88 18.77
C THR A 35 4.06 -2.51 17.40
N VAL A 36 5.11 -2.78 16.61
CA VAL A 36 4.96 -3.45 15.31
C VAL A 36 4.41 -4.87 15.48
N GLU A 37 4.78 -5.53 16.57
CA GLU A 37 4.32 -6.87 16.97
C GLU A 37 2.81 -6.89 17.21
N GLU A 38 2.30 -5.93 18.00
CA GLU A 38 0.87 -5.76 18.26
C GLU A 38 0.10 -5.40 16.98
N LEU A 39 0.67 -4.52 16.15
CA LEU A 39 0.10 -4.18 14.85
C LEU A 39 -0.03 -5.41 13.95
N PHE A 40 1.02 -6.23 13.84
CA PHE A 40 1.02 -7.47 13.06
C PHE A 40 0.01 -8.48 13.59
N GLY A 41 -0.26 -8.48 14.90
CA GLY A 41 -1.25 -9.35 15.54
C GLY A 41 -2.71 -8.96 15.29
N SER A 42 -2.99 -7.68 14.99
CA SER A 42 -4.35 -7.12 14.97
C SER A 42 -4.87 -6.78 13.58
N VAL A 43 -4.00 -6.43 12.64
CA VAL A 43 -4.41 -5.82 11.38
C VAL A 43 -4.87 -6.82 10.30
N GLN A 44 -5.71 -6.34 9.38
CA GLN A 44 -5.99 -7.04 8.12
C GLN A 44 -4.68 -7.25 7.34
N THR A 45 -4.43 -8.41 6.73
CA THR A 45 -3.13 -8.71 6.08
C THR A 45 -3.17 -8.71 4.55
N ARG A 46 -4.33 -8.39 3.99
CA ARG A 46 -4.56 -8.31 2.55
C ARG A 46 -5.51 -7.18 2.26
N SER A 47 -5.26 -6.45 1.19
CA SER A 47 -6.24 -5.49 0.67
C SER A 47 -7.53 -6.18 0.19
N VAL A 48 -8.59 -5.40 -0.02
CA VAL A 48 -9.87 -5.86 -0.60
C VAL A 48 -10.04 -5.28 -2.00
N GLY A 49 -10.22 -6.15 -2.98
CA GLY A 49 -10.39 -5.79 -4.39
C GLY A 49 -11.85 -5.80 -4.86
N ARG A 50 -12.02 -6.18 -6.12
CA ARG A 50 -13.33 -6.20 -6.79
C ARG A 50 -14.28 -7.19 -6.12
N PHE A 51 -15.54 -6.81 -5.96
CA PHE A 51 -16.60 -7.66 -5.39
C PHE A 51 -16.28 -8.19 -3.98
N GLY A 52 -15.47 -7.47 -3.20
CA GLY A 52 -15.09 -7.88 -1.85
C GLY A 52 -14.07 -9.03 -1.80
N LYS A 53 -13.50 -9.44 -2.95
CA LYS A 53 -12.50 -10.51 -2.99
C LYS A 53 -11.18 -10.04 -2.38
N PRO A 54 -10.40 -10.94 -1.75
CA PRO A 54 -9.06 -10.63 -1.28
C PRO A 54 -8.16 -10.14 -2.42
N GLY A 55 -7.58 -8.95 -2.26
CA GLY A 55 -6.56 -8.38 -3.13
C GLY A 55 -5.17 -8.89 -2.76
N ASP A 56 -4.15 -8.09 -3.06
CA ASP A 56 -2.77 -8.45 -2.80
C ASP A 56 -2.45 -8.42 -1.29
N PRO A 57 -1.55 -9.31 -0.83
CA PRO A 57 -1.07 -9.30 0.55
C PRO A 57 -0.22 -8.05 0.83
N TRP A 58 -0.09 -7.73 2.10
CA TRP A 58 0.81 -6.67 2.54
C TRP A 58 2.24 -7.19 2.62
N ASN A 59 3.19 -6.40 2.15
CA ASN A 59 4.62 -6.74 2.15
C ASN A 59 5.52 -5.57 2.61
N LEU A 60 4.93 -4.41 2.94
CA LEU A 60 5.64 -3.22 3.41
C LEU A 60 4.94 -2.62 4.63
N LEU A 61 5.70 -2.16 5.62
CA LEU A 61 5.23 -1.26 6.69
C LEU A 61 6.16 -0.07 6.77
N TRP A 62 5.64 1.15 6.67
CA TRP A 62 6.42 2.37 6.83
C TRP A 62 6.07 3.05 8.14
N ILE A 63 7.09 3.59 8.83
CA ILE A 63 6.97 4.29 10.10
C ILE A 63 7.56 5.69 9.93
N GLY A 64 6.69 6.70 9.94
CA GLY A 64 7.12 8.10 9.73
C GLY A 64 6.01 9.01 9.25
N SER A 65 6.33 10.31 9.15
CA SER A 65 5.41 11.32 8.62
C SER A 65 5.17 11.13 7.12
N GLU A 66 4.04 11.66 6.62
CA GLU A 66 3.72 11.61 5.19
C GLU A 66 4.81 12.30 4.36
N GLU A 67 5.32 13.42 4.86
CA GLU A 67 6.37 14.22 4.24
C GLU A 67 7.67 13.42 4.11
N ALA A 68 8.03 12.66 5.13
CA ALA A 68 9.21 11.80 5.10
C ALA A 68 9.04 10.64 4.10
N VAL A 69 7.84 10.02 4.06
CA VAL A 69 7.51 8.95 3.11
C VAL A 69 7.62 9.47 1.67
N VAL A 70 6.95 10.58 1.36
CA VAL A 70 6.96 11.20 0.03
C VAL A 70 8.38 11.54 -0.40
N ARG A 71 9.14 12.24 0.45
CA ARG A 71 10.52 12.65 0.14
C ARG A 71 11.43 11.44 -0.11
N THR A 72 11.35 10.42 0.72
CA THR A 72 12.17 9.20 0.59
C THR A 72 11.88 8.49 -0.73
N LEU A 73 10.61 8.43 -1.14
CA LEU A 73 10.22 7.77 -2.37
C LEU A 73 10.60 8.57 -3.62
N GLU A 74 10.36 9.88 -3.62
CA GLU A 74 10.75 10.75 -4.74
C GLU A 74 12.28 10.74 -4.96
N THR A 75 13.07 10.79 -3.88
CA THR A 75 14.53 10.69 -3.96
C THR A 75 15.00 9.29 -4.39
N GLY A 76 14.24 8.24 -4.05
CA GLY A 76 14.43 6.87 -4.55
C GLY A 76 14.03 6.66 -6.02
N GLY A 77 13.57 7.70 -6.71
CA GLY A 77 13.18 7.65 -8.12
C GLY A 77 11.72 7.25 -8.37
N TRP A 78 10.90 7.10 -7.32
CA TRP A 78 9.49 6.76 -7.47
C TRP A 78 8.64 7.95 -7.90
N HIS A 79 7.71 7.68 -8.80
CA HIS A 79 6.75 8.69 -9.27
C HIS A 79 5.38 8.47 -8.64
N ARG A 80 4.82 9.54 -8.07
CA ARG A 80 3.45 9.51 -7.55
C ARG A 80 2.45 9.36 -8.70
N ILE A 81 1.60 8.35 -8.62
CA ILE A 81 0.45 8.17 -9.50
C ILE A 81 -0.74 8.93 -8.88
N PRO A 82 -1.40 9.83 -9.63
CA PRO A 82 -2.55 10.56 -9.13
C PRO A 82 -3.67 9.63 -8.64
N ARG A 83 -4.34 10.02 -7.55
CA ARG A 83 -5.50 9.28 -6.99
C ARG A 83 -6.74 9.38 -7.89
N SER A 84 -6.87 10.49 -8.62
CA SER A 84 -8.00 10.77 -9.52
C SER A 84 -7.76 10.17 -10.90
N ILE A 85 -8.72 9.37 -11.39
CA ILE A 85 -8.71 8.82 -12.75
C ILE A 85 -8.62 9.96 -13.80
N PRO A 86 -9.45 11.03 -13.74
CA PRO A 86 -9.30 12.18 -14.63
C PRO A 86 -7.91 12.84 -14.58
N ALA A 87 -7.35 13.04 -13.39
CA ALA A 87 -6.04 13.67 -13.24
C ALA A 87 -4.92 12.80 -13.82
N ALA A 88 -5.00 11.49 -13.62
CA ALA A 88 -4.04 10.55 -14.18
C ALA A 88 -4.16 10.42 -15.71
N ILE A 89 -5.36 10.52 -16.27
CA ILE A 89 -5.57 10.61 -17.73
C ILE A 89 -4.98 11.90 -18.29
N ALA A 90 -5.26 13.05 -17.66
CA ALA A 90 -4.75 14.35 -18.11
C ALA A 90 -3.22 14.40 -18.14
N LEU A 91 -2.56 13.89 -17.08
CA LEU A 91 -1.10 13.79 -17.03
C LEU A 91 -0.54 12.82 -18.07
N GLY A 92 -1.23 11.70 -18.31
CA GLY A 92 -0.86 10.76 -19.36
C GLY A 92 -0.93 11.36 -20.76
N ILE A 93 -1.96 12.16 -21.05
CA ILE A 93 -2.08 12.91 -22.31
C ILE A 93 -0.95 13.94 -22.44
N ALA A 94 -0.65 14.68 -21.37
CA ALA A 94 0.44 15.66 -21.36
C ALA A 94 1.81 15.02 -21.64
N ASP A 95 2.08 13.84 -21.09
CA ASP A 95 3.31 13.08 -21.38
C ASP A 95 3.39 12.72 -22.87
N LEU A 96 2.30 12.20 -23.45
CA LEU A 96 2.24 11.86 -24.88
C LEU A 96 2.45 13.08 -25.78
N LEU A 97 1.79 14.20 -25.48
CA LEU A 97 1.94 15.46 -26.24
C LEU A 97 3.37 16.03 -26.14
N SER A 98 4.09 15.72 -25.06
CA SER A 98 5.49 16.12 -24.87
C SER A 98 6.49 15.15 -25.50
N GLY A 99 6.03 14.17 -26.30
CA GLY A 99 6.87 13.15 -26.90
C GLY A 99 7.43 12.11 -25.91
N LYS A 100 6.94 12.13 -24.65
CA LYS A 100 7.33 11.15 -23.63
C LYS A 100 6.48 9.89 -23.77
N ARG A 101 7.03 8.75 -23.37
CA ARG A 101 6.26 7.51 -23.25
C ARG A 101 5.21 7.68 -22.16
N LEU A 102 4.01 7.11 -22.37
CA LEU A 102 2.96 7.07 -21.35
C LEU A 102 3.49 6.29 -20.14
N THR A 103 3.77 6.99 -19.04
CA THR A 103 4.31 6.39 -17.81
C THR A 103 3.38 6.62 -16.63
N ARG A 104 2.46 7.58 -16.75
CA ARG A 104 1.48 7.95 -15.74
C ARG A 104 0.09 7.62 -16.26
N PHE A 105 -0.49 6.54 -15.74
CA PHE A 105 -1.86 6.12 -16.02
C PHE A 105 -2.50 5.70 -14.69
N PRO A 106 -3.80 5.95 -14.48
CA PRO A 106 -4.44 5.64 -13.21
C PRO A 106 -4.28 4.16 -12.85
N PRO A 107 -4.30 3.82 -11.55
CA PRO A 107 -4.26 2.43 -11.14
C PRO A 107 -5.41 1.68 -11.80
N MET A 108 -5.06 0.62 -12.52
CA MET A 108 -5.97 -0.26 -13.25
C MET A 108 -6.92 -1.04 -12.32
N ASN A 109 -6.60 -1.11 -11.02
CA ASN A 109 -7.46 -1.65 -9.97
C ASN A 109 -7.40 -0.77 -8.71
N LEU A 110 -8.55 -0.60 -8.07
CA LEU A 110 -8.68 0.03 -6.75
C LEU A 110 -8.71 -1.05 -5.67
N TYR A 111 -7.80 -0.92 -4.70
CA TYR A 111 -7.78 -1.73 -3.49
C TYR A 111 -8.22 -0.90 -2.30
N ARG A 112 -8.95 -1.56 -1.39
CA ARG A 112 -9.44 -0.96 -0.16
C ARG A 112 -8.84 -1.62 1.08
N VAL A 113 -8.60 -0.82 2.09
CA VAL A 113 -8.28 -1.24 3.46
C VAL A 113 -9.25 -0.49 4.35
N GLU A 114 -10.01 -1.20 5.19
CA GLU A 114 -11.04 -0.59 6.04
C GLU A 114 -12.00 0.33 5.24
N ASP A 115 -12.43 -0.14 4.08
CA ASP A 115 -13.27 0.58 3.11
C ASP A 115 -12.67 1.88 2.53
N ARG A 116 -11.41 2.22 2.85
CA ARG A 116 -10.67 3.35 2.30
C ARG A 116 -9.77 2.94 1.14
N ILE A 117 -9.75 3.77 0.09
CA ILE A 117 -8.76 3.66 -0.99
C ILE A 117 -7.39 4.14 -0.50
N GLN A 118 -6.33 3.74 -1.22
CA GLN A 118 -4.95 4.08 -0.93
C GLN A 118 -4.71 5.59 -0.85
N ASP A 119 -3.83 6.01 0.07
CA ASP A 119 -3.40 7.39 0.26
C ASP A 119 -2.28 7.77 -0.72
N HIS A 120 -1.39 6.83 -0.98
CA HIS A 120 -0.38 6.97 -2.03
C HIS A 120 -0.34 5.77 -2.96
N ASN A 121 0.13 6.06 -4.16
CA ASN A 121 0.26 5.12 -5.25
C ASN A 121 1.52 5.50 -6.02
N TRP A 122 2.46 4.58 -6.19
CA TRP A 122 3.81 4.87 -6.65
C TRP A 122 4.22 3.91 -7.76
N ALA A 123 4.96 4.40 -8.75
CA ALA A 123 5.57 3.55 -9.76
C ALA A 123 6.95 4.00 -10.22
N ILE A 124 7.75 3.02 -10.64
CA ILE A 124 8.92 3.19 -11.51
C ILE A 124 8.63 2.44 -12.81
N PRO A 125 8.47 3.14 -13.96
CA PRO A 125 8.20 2.50 -15.23
C PRO A 125 9.46 1.79 -15.77
N VAL A 126 9.32 0.54 -16.21
CA VAL A 126 10.35 -0.20 -16.95
C VAL A 126 10.06 -0.11 -18.44
N ARG A 127 8.81 -0.38 -18.83
CA ARG A 127 8.33 -0.26 -20.22
C ARG A 127 6.97 0.43 -20.26
N ALA A 128 7.02 1.76 -20.31
CA ALA A 128 5.83 2.63 -20.35
C ALA A 128 4.87 2.26 -19.19
N ILE A 129 3.58 2.09 -19.48
CA ILE A 129 2.59 1.62 -18.50
C ILE A 129 2.50 0.10 -18.41
N HIS A 130 3.14 -0.65 -19.30
CA HIS A 130 2.94 -2.09 -19.41
C HIS A 130 3.68 -2.85 -18.33
N GLU A 131 4.89 -2.39 -18.04
CA GLU A 131 5.83 -3.06 -17.15
C GLU A 131 6.42 -2.03 -16.20
N ARG A 132 6.25 -2.24 -14.90
CA ARG A 132 6.60 -1.25 -13.88
C ARG A 132 6.67 -1.87 -12.50
N HIS A 133 7.55 -1.32 -11.68
CA HIS A 133 7.48 -1.50 -10.23
C HIS A 133 6.33 -0.65 -9.71
N HIS A 134 5.53 -1.19 -8.79
CA HIS A 134 4.27 -0.61 -8.38
C HIS A 134 3.94 -0.92 -6.93
N PHE A 135 3.62 0.09 -6.12
CA PHE A 135 3.04 -0.16 -4.81
C PHE A 135 2.10 0.95 -4.35
N ARG A 136 1.29 0.59 -3.35
CA ARG A 136 0.30 1.46 -2.72
C ARG A 136 0.60 1.57 -1.24
N LEU A 137 0.24 2.71 -0.63
CA LEU A 137 0.31 2.94 0.81
C LEU A 137 -1.04 3.43 1.35
N TRP A 138 -1.42 2.92 2.52
CA TRP A 138 -2.56 3.37 3.32
C TRP A 138 -2.07 3.84 4.67
N ARG A 139 -2.43 5.06 5.06
CA ARG A 139 -2.18 5.56 6.42
C ARG A 139 -3.11 4.85 7.39
N LEU A 140 -2.53 4.26 8.41
CA LEU A 140 -3.30 3.64 9.48
C LEU A 140 -3.68 4.68 10.51
N ASN A 141 -4.81 4.42 11.17
CA ASN A 141 -5.15 5.13 12.39
C ASN A 141 -4.42 4.47 13.57
N ALA A 142 -3.07 4.50 13.56
CA ALA A 142 -2.18 3.95 14.58
C ALA A 142 -0.76 4.55 14.40
N SER A 143 0.02 4.58 15.48
CA SER A 143 1.42 5.04 15.46
C SER A 143 2.32 4.12 16.28
N ASN A 144 3.63 4.21 16.10
CA ASN A 144 4.58 3.53 16.96
C ASN A 144 4.60 4.17 18.38
N PRO A 145 5.30 3.58 19.36
CA PRO A 145 5.48 4.14 20.72
C PRO A 145 6.19 5.50 20.80
N SER A 146 6.66 6.03 19.67
CA SER A 146 7.27 7.36 19.55
C SER A 146 6.33 8.35 18.83
N GLY A 147 5.05 8.00 18.67
CA GLY A 147 4.05 8.83 17.99
C GLY A 147 4.18 8.89 16.46
N ARG A 148 5.10 8.13 15.84
CA ARG A 148 5.29 8.14 14.38
C ARG A 148 4.20 7.33 13.67
N PRO A 149 3.49 7.88 12.68
CA PRO A 149 2.40 7.18 12.00
C PRO A 149 2.85 5.91 11.28
N PHE A 150 1.96 4.92 11.25
CA PHE A 150 2.13 3.72 10.44
C PHE A 150 1.46 3.84 9.07
N TRP A 151 2.11 3.28 8.05
CA TRP A 151 1.56 3.10 6.72
C TRP A 151 1.74 1.67 6.25
N TRP A 152 0.63 0.99 5.96
CA TRP A 152 0.71 -0.33 5.32
C TRP A 152 0.84 -0.21 3.83
N GLY A 153 1.65 -1.09 3.25
CA GLY A 153 1.90 -1.14 1.83
C GLY A 153 1.76 -2.52 1.21
N SER A 154 1.37 -2.49 -0.05
CA SER A 154 1.28 -3.65 -0.92
C SER A 154 1.88 -3.28 -2.27
N GLY A 155 2.98 -3.95 -2.61
CA GLY A 155 3.73 -3.76 -3.85
C GLY A 155 3.84 -5.02 -4.68
N ASN A 156 3.67 -4.88 -6.00
CA ASN A 156 3.94 -5.92 -6.98
C ASN A 156 4.73 -5.35 -8.16
N TYR A 157 5.48 -6.21 -8.83
CA TYR A 157 6.01 -5.90 -10.15
C TYR A 157 4.97 -6.24 -11.21
N ASP A 158 4.56 -5.26 -12.02
CA ASP A 158 3.66 -5.48 -13.15
C ASP A 158 4.50 -6.00 -14.34
N LEU A 159 4.24 -7.23 -14.80
CA LEU A 159 4.96 -7.85 -15.93
C LEU A 159 4.42 -7.42 -17.30
N ASP A 160 3.13 -7.15 -17.37
CA ASP A 160 2.47 -6.64 -18.59
C ASP A 160 1.11 -6.02 -18.25
N SER A 161 0.56 -5.22 -19.17
CA SER A 161 -0.82 -4.74 -19.10
C SER A 161 -1.70 -5.44 -20.10
N ARG A 162 -2.90 -5.81 -19.69
CA ARG A 162 -3.96 -6.36 -20.52
C ARG A 162 -4.98 -5.28 -20.80
N LEU A 163 -5.06 -4.84 -22.06
CA LEU A 163 -6.00 -3.80 -22.49
C LEU A 163 -7.46 -4.27 -22.38
N ARG A 164 -7.74 -5.55 -22.63
CA ARG A 164 -9.10 -6.12 -22.66
C ARG A 164 -9.87 -5.91 -21.35
N ASP A 165 -9.21 -6.06 -20.22
CA ASP A 165 -9.82 -5.93 -18.89
C ASP A 165 -9.20 -4.79 -18.07
N LEU A 166 -8.42 -3.92 -18.76
CA LEU A 166 -7.67 -2.82 -18.18
C LEU A 166 -6.99 -3.24 -16.87
N SER A 167 -6.19 -4.31 -16.91
CA SER A 167 -5.52 -4.87 -15.73
C SER A 167 -4.04 -5.17 -15.99
N HIS A 168 -3.21 -5.10 -14.97
CA HIS A 168 -1.86 -5.64 -15.04
C HIS A 168 -1.83 -7.13 -14.68
N ARG A 169 -0.85 -7.83 -15.23
CA ARG A 169 -0.44 -9.15 -14.75
C ARG A 169 0.74 -8.97 -13.79
N PRO A 170 0.54 -9.12 -12.48
CA PRO A 170 1.64 -9.04 -11.53
C PRO A 170 2.56 -10.25 -11.65
N ASP A 171 3.82 -10.06 -11.30
CA ASP A 171 4.75 -11.14 -10.99
C ASP A 171 4.24 -11.86 -9.73
N PRO A 172 4.15 -13.21 -9.74
CA PRO A 172 3.74 -13.95 -8.55
C PRO A 172 4.75 -13.88 -7.40
N ASP A 173 6.02 -13.55 -7.65
CA ASP A 173 7.05 -13.38 -6.61
C ASP A 173 7.00 -11.96 -6.01
N ILE A 174 6.20 -11.76 -4.98
CA ILE A 174 6.05 -10.43 -4.36
C ILE A 174 7.23 -10.06 -3.46
N ASP A 175 8.09 -11.02 -3.11
CA ASP A 175 9.29 -10.77 -2.32
C ASP A 175 10.33 -10.03 -3.18
N LYS A 176 10.44 -10.37 -4.47
CA LYS A 176 11.29 -9.62 -5.41
C LYS A 176 10.94 -8.14 -5.48
N GLU A 177 9.64 -7.82 -5.52
CA GLU A 177 9.21 -6.42 -5.55
C GLU A 177 9.49 -5.73 -4.21
N ARG A 178 9.19 -6.38 -3.08
CA ARG A 178 9.51 -5.86 -1.74
C ARG A 178 10.99 -5.51 -1.62
N ASP A 179 11.85 -6.41 -2.05
CA ASP A 179 13.29 -6.28 -1.95
C ASP A 179 13.80 -5.19 -2.92
N PHE A 180 13.22 -5.08 -4.12
CA PHE A 180 13.47 -3.96 -5.03
C PHE A 180 13.10 -2.61 -4.41
N ILE A 181 11.92 -2.50 -3.80
CA ILE A 181 11.49 -1.28 -3.09
C ILE A 181 12.50 -0.90 -2.01
N GLY A 182 12.93 -1.87 -1.18
CA GLY A 182 13.98 -1.66 -0.18
C GLY A 182 15.27 -1.11 -0.79
N ALA A 183 15.78 -1.73 -1.85
CA ALA A 183 17.01 -1.31 -2.52
C ALA A 183 16.93 0.09 -3.16
N THR A 184 15.73 0.58 -3.51
CA THR A 184 15.56 1.94 -4.07
C THR A 184 15.68 3.04 -3.02
N ILE A 185 15.32 2.76 -1.77
CA ILE A 185 15.23 3.76 -0.70
C ILE A 185 16.47 3.80 0.20
N GLU A 186 17.26 2.72 0.21
CA GLU A 186 18.59 2.68 0.84
C GLU A 186 19.55 3.73 0.27
N ARG A 187 19.30 4.20 -0.96
CA ARG A 187 20.07 5.29 -1.59
C ARG A 187 19.64 6.70 -1.15
N GLY A 188 18.61 6.84 -0.31
CA GLY A 188 18.05 8.12 0.14
C GLY A 188 18.37 8.47 1.60
N HIS A 189 18.66 9.74 1.89
CA HIS A 189 19.12 10.21 3.21
C HIS A 189 18.04 10.25 4.33
N GLY A 190 16.82 9.76 4.08
CA GLY A 190 15.66 9.85 4.99
C GLY A 190 15.34 8.58 5.80
N VAL A 191 16.01 7.45 5.53
CA VAL A 191 15.76 6.18 6.21
C VAL A 191 16.62 6.08 7.48
N GLU A 192 16.00 5.71 8.60
CA GLU A 192 16.67 5.40 9.87
C GLU A 192 17.07 3.92 9.92
N SER A 193 16.14 3.02 9.57
CA SER A 193 16.40 1.58 9.50
C SER A 193 15.46 0.87 8.54
N THR A 194 15.92 -0.27 8.05
CA THR A 194 15.12 -1.25 7.32
C THR A 194 15.29 -2.62 7.98
N GLU A 195 14.19 -3.36 8.12
CA GLU A 195 14.22 -4.71 8.70
C GLU A 195 13.15 -5.60 8.07
N LEU A 196 13.48 -6.87 7.81
CA LEU A 196 12.51 -7.88 7.39
C LEU A 196 11.94 -8.57 8.63
N ARG A 197 10.64 -8.35 8.89
CA ARG A 197 9.97 -8.90 10.07
C ARG A 197 8.92 -9.95 9.69
N PRO A 198 8.89 -11.12 10.37
CA PRO A 198 7.87 -12.13 10.09
C PRO A 198 6.49 -11.64 10.54
N CYS A 199 5.48 -11.79 9.68
CA CYS A 199 4.08 -11.56 10.03
C CYS A 199 3.28 -12.83 9.73
N ARG A 200 3.03 -13.65 10.77
CA ARG A 200 2.41 -14.99 10.62
C ARG A 200 1.02 -14.97 9.97
N ARG A 201 0.33 -13.83 10.00
CA ARG A 201 -1.00 -13.63 9.42
C ARG A 201 -0.97 -13.32 7.91
N ILE A 202 0.21 -13.05 7.32
CA ILE A 202 0.38 -12.92 5.87
C ILE A 202 0.36 -14.33 5.26
N PRO A 203 -0.55 -14.62 4.32
CA PRO A 203 -0.51 -15.89 3.60
C PRO A 203 0.76 -15.97 2.75
N ARG A 204 1.44 -17.13 2.78
CA ARG A 204 2.65 -17.38 1.98
C ARG A 204 2.35 -17.64 0.51
N GLU A 205 1.11 -17.95 0.17
CA GLU A 205 0.66 -18.16 -1.19
C GLU A 205 -0.84 -17.86 -1.30
N GLY A 206 -1.31 -17.58 -2.51
CA GLY A 206 -2.72 -17.38 -2.76
C GLY A 206 -3.00 -16.79 -4.12
N ARG A 207 -4.22 -16.24 -4.28
CA ARG A 207 -4.62 -15.50 -5.48
C ARG A 207 -5.27 -14.18 -5.11
N ASN A 208 -5.02 -13.14 -5.90
CA ASN A 208 -5.67 -11.84 -5.74
C ASN A 208 -7.09 -11.80 -6.33
N ASP A 209 -7.72 -10.63 -6.35
CA ASP A 209 -9.12 -10.44 -6.72
C ASP A 209 -9.42 -10.75 -8.19
N LYS A 210 -8.38 -10.80 -9.03
CA LYS A 210 -8.42 -11.18 -10.45
C LYS A 210 -7.96 -12.62 -10.70
N GLY A 211 -7.62 -13.36 -9.65
CA GLY A 211 -7.20 -14.75 -9.73
C GLY A 211 -5.72 -14.94 -10.05
N TYR A 212 -4.89 -13.90 -10.07
CA TYR A 212 -3.45 -14.07 -10.27
C TYR A 212 -2.79 -14.66 -9.03
N PRO A 213 -1.91 -15.66 -9.19
CA PRO A 213 -1.20 -16.25 -8.06
C PRO A 213 -0.17 -15.29 -7.49
N PHE A 214 0.14 -15.46 -6.21
CA PHE A 214 1.31 -14.88 -5.56
C PHE A 214 1.94 -15.90 -4.60
N TYR A 215 3.21 -15.71 -4.27
CA TYR A 215 3.93 -16.41 -3.21
C TYR A 215 4.92 -15.48 -2.50
N CYS A 216 5.15 -15.72 -1.20
CA CYS A 216 6.10 -14.99 -0.37
C CYS A 216 6.60 -15.80 0.83
N ASP A 217 7.64 -15.27 1.46
CA ASP A 217 8.27 -15.79 2.67
C ASP A 217 7.51 -15.44 3.98
N GLY A 218 6.40 -14.70 3.89
CA GLY A 218 5.61 -14.24 5.03
C GLY A 218 6.27 -13.13 5.87
N ARG A 219 7.30 -12.47 5.34
CA ARG A 219 7.97 -11.32 5.96
C ARG A 219 7.51 -10.01 5.33
N VAL A 220 7.50 -8.97 6.15
CA VAL A 220 7.18 -7.60 5.77
C VAL A 220 8.45 -6.78 5.92
N LEU A 221 8.76 -5.97 4.91
CA LEU A 221 9.81 -4.97 5.02
C LEU A 221 9.29 -3.80 5.85
N VAL A 222 9.83 -3.63 7.04
CA VAL A 222 9.56 -2.48 7.89
C VAL A 222 10.61 -1.42 7.61
N VAL A 223 10.15 -0.23 7.23
CA VAL A 223 10.96 0.94 6.91
C VAL A 223 10.69 2.00 7.96
N THR A 224 11.69 2.29 8.79
CA THR A 224 11.62 3.37 9.76
C THR A 224 12.30 4.60 9.18
N LEU A 225 11.57 5.71 9.12
CA LEU A 225 12.09 6.98 8.61
C LEU A 225 12.56 7.86 9.76
N LYS A 226 13.61 8.64 9.52
CA LYS A 226 14.08 9.66 10.46
C LYS A 226 12.94 10.63 10.78
N ALA A 227 12.88 11.08 12.03
CA ALA A 227 12.01 12.20 12.38
C ALA A 227 12.37 13.40 11.49
N SER A 228 11.36 14.12 11.01
CA SER A 228 11.59 15.43 10.42
C SER A 228 12.19 16.32 11.51
N GLU A 229 13.36 16.90 11.25
CA GLU A 229 13.83 18.04 12.04
C GLU A 229 12.76 19.12 11.90
N GLU A 230 11.98 19.36 12.94
CA GLU A 230 11.24 20.61 13.06
C GLU A 230 12.31 21.70 13.07
N THR A 231 12.44 22.42 11.96
CA THR A 231 13.16 23.69 11.97
C THR A 231 12.40 24.61 12.91
N ASP A 232 12.87 24.71 14.15
CA ASP A 232 12.55 25.77 15.12
C ASP A 232 13.03 27.13 14.57
N GLU A 233 12.46 27.59 13.45
CA GLU A 233 12.56 28.99 13.02
C GLU A 233 11.33 29.77 13.49
N ALA A 234 11.20 29.89 14.80
CA ALA A 234 10.39 30.92 15.44
C ALA A 234 11.10 31.48 16.68
N GLY A 235 12.39 31.82 16.54
CA GLY A 235 13.05 32.73 17.47
C GLY A 235 12.37 34.10 17.44
N PRO A 236 12.10 34.74 18.59
CA PRO A 236 11.35 35.99 18.63
C PRO A 236 12.11 37.10 17.87
N ARG A 237 11.50 37.61 16.79
CA ARG A 237 11.96 38.84 16.12
C ARG A 237 11.84 39.99 17.11
N THR A 238 12.98 40.38 17.69
CA THR A 238 13.11 41.65 18.41
C THR A 238 12.99 42.79 17.38
N VAL A 239 11.85 43.48 17.39
CA VAL A 239 11.64 44.70 16.61
C VAL A 239 12.49 45.82 17.24
N PRO A 240 13.40 46.48 16.52
CA PRO A 240 14.13 47.61 17.07
C PRO A 240 13.17 48.79 17.23
N LYS A 241 13.06 49.33 18.45
CA LYS A 241 12.35 50.59 18.71
C LYS A 241 13.09 51.72 17.98
N GLY A 242 12.46 52.26 16.94
CA GLY A 242 12.93 53.45 16.23
C GLY A 242 13.06 54.65 17.17
N ARG A 243 14.23 55.30 17.12
CA ARG A 243 14.48 56.61 17.75
C ARG A 243 13.54 57.65 17.17
N ARG A 244 12.73 58.29 18.02
CA ARG A 244 12.08 59.56 17.70
C ARG A 244 13.17 60.63 17.58
N LYS A 245 13.23 61.32 16.43
CA LYS A 245 13.98 62.57 16.30
C LYS A 245 13.13 63.72 16.84
N ALA A 246 13.80 64.63 17.54
CA ALA A 246 13.33 65.95 17.91
C ALA A 246 13.22 66.87 16.69
#